data_AF-A0A7I7YER1-F1
#
_entry.id   AF-A0A7I7YER1-F1
#
_cell.length_a   1.000
_cell.length_b   1.000
_cell.length_c   1.000
_cell.angle_alpha   90.00
_cell.angle_beta   90.00
_cell.angle_gamma   90.00
#
_symmetry.space_group_name_H-M   'P 1'
#
loop_
_entity.id
_entity.type
_entity.pdbx_description
1 polymer ?
#
loop_
_entity_poly.entity_id
_entity_poly.type
_entity_poly.pdbx_seq_one_letter_code
_entity_poly.pdbx_strand_id
1 'polypeptide(L)'
;MDGLDAAVAAVEWDGDNVAMAPLRHIERPWPDEVRARLHASLGPTTAGELCELDQLIGQTSAALAAELLPADLVVSHGQTIYHWVQGGEAKGTLQLGQPAWIVEATGLPVISDVRARDIAAGGHGAPLAGVLDGLWLQGEHTRAALNLGGIANVTLVRRGCPPLAFDTGPANCLLDEAARRTTGQPCDENGRLAARGTPDAALLQRLLDDPYYALAPPKSTGREHFRLGVLPDLAPEDLLATLTELTAITVADALAPYAPDEVVASGGGVRNPVLLAALERRLPLTVSDDHGLPAQAKEAYLMALLGFLAWHQVPLLTGPHVLGRISPGDAPLTLPPPAAPPTGLRIRTA
;
A
#
# COMPACT_ATOMS: atom_id res chain seq x y z
N MET A 1 -8.35 2.84 -7.37
CA MET A 1 -7.91 4.25 -7.28
C MET A 1 -9.03 4.98 -6.59
N ASP A 2 -9.09 4.82 -5.27
CA ASP A 2 -10.34 4.97 -4.53
C ASP A 2 -10.36 6.34 -3.83
N GLY A 3 -9.20 6.83 -3.41
CA GLY A 3 -9.02 8.15 -2.84
C GLY A 3 -7.56 8.61 -2.79
N LEU A 4 -7.38 9.75 -2.15
CA LEU A 4 -6.12 10.34 -1.76
C LEU A 4 -6.00 10.25 -0.23
N ASP A 5 -4.86 9.73 0.22
CA ASP A 5 -4.51 9.61 1.63
C ASP A 5 -3.39 10.59 1.97
N ALA A 6 -3.53 11.26 3.10
CA ALA A 6 -2.47 12.08 3.68
C ALA A 6 -2.40 11.90 5.19
N ALA A 7 -1.18 11.87 5.71
CA ALA A 7 -0.93 11.75 7.14
C ALA A 7 0.23 12.64 7.56
N VAL A 8 0.18 13.07 8.82
CA VAL A 8 1.27 13.77 9.49
C VAL A 8 1.71 12.95 10.69
N ALA A 9 3.02 12.80 10.83
CA ALA A 9 3.67 12.10 11.93
C ALA A 9 4.82 12.94 12.46
N ALA A 10 5.07 12.85 13.77
CA ALA A 10 6.36 13.25 14.33
C ALA A 10 7.35 12.11 14.09
N VAL A 11 8.48 12.40 13.44
CA VAL A 11 9.51 11.41 13.13
C VAL A 11 10.85 11.94 13.60
N GLU A 12 11.57 11.12 14.36
CA GLU A 12 12.88 11.49 14.90
C GLU A 12 13.82 10.28 14.98
N TRP A 13 15.11 10.57 15.09
CA TRP A 13 16.12 9.56 15.42
C TRP A 13 16.04 9.17 16.90
N ASP A 14 16.07 7.87 17.19
CA ASP A 14 16.09 7.27 18.53
C ASP A 14 17.29 6.30 18.63
N GLY A 15 18.48 6.89 18.83
CA GLY A 15 19.75 6.19 18.66
C GLY A 15 19.93 5.75 17.21
N ASP A 16 20.16 4.46 17.00
CA ASP A 16 20.27 3.84 15.66
C ASP A 16 18.90 3.51 15.03
N ASN A 17 17.79 3.77 15.74
CA ASN A 17 16.43 3.54 15.25
C ASN A 17 15.77 4.84 14.82
N VAL A 18 14.64 4.70 14.12
CA VAL A 18 13.68 5.79 13.93
C VAL A 18 12.50 5.59 14.88
N ALA A 19 12.06 6.67 15.51
CA ALA A 19 10.78 6.72 16.22
C ALA A 19 9.76 7.51 15.38
N MET A 20 8.55 6.98 15.26
CA MET A 20 7.43 7.64 14.58
C MET A 20 6.22 7.68 15.49
N ALA A 21 5.64 8.86 15.69
CA ALA A 21 4.34 9.03 16.33
C ALA A 21 3.31 9.47 15.27
N PRO A 22 2.36 8.60 14.88
CA PRO A 22 1.18 8.97 14.09
C PRO A 22 0.39 10.08 14.78
N LEU A 23 0.19 11.23 14.11
CA LEU A 23 -0.54 12.37 14.71
C LEU A 23 -1.93 12.54 14.11
N ARG A 24 -2.04 12.52 12.78
CA ARG A 24 -3.32 12.70 12.09
C ARG A 24 -3.27 12.07 10.70
N HIS A 25 -4.40 11.54 10.27
CA HIS A 25 -4.63 10.96 8.96
C HIS A 25 -5.96 11.48 8.39
N ILE A 26 -5.97 11.77 7.09
CA ILE A 26 -7.18 12.13 6.34
C ILE A 26 -7.18 11.32 5.03
N GLU A 27 -8.29 10.64 4.79
CA GLU A 27 -8.62 9.99 3.51
C GLU A 27 -9.77 10.77 2.85
N ARG A 28 -9.65 11.04 1.55
CA ARG A 28 -10.71 11.65 0.73
C ARG A 28 -10.84 10.92 -0.59
N PRO A 29 -12.07 10.66 -1.08
CA PRO A 29 -12.23 10.17 -2.43
C PRO A 29 -11.70 11.18 -3.44
N TRP A 30 -11.16 10.70 -4.55
CA TRP A 30 -10.86 11.58 -5.68
C TRP A 30 -12.13 12.29 -6.14
N PRO A 31 -12.08 13.59 -6.47
CA PRO A 31 -13.17 14.25 -7.16
C PRO A 31 -13.56 13.45 -8.40
N ASP A 32 -14.86 13.33 -8.69
CA ASP A 32 -15.37 12.40 -9.73
C ASP A 32 -14.71 12.61 -11.10
N GLU A 33 -14.47 13.87 -11.47
CA GLU A 33 -13.77 14.22 -12.71
C GLU A 33 -12.33 13.69 -12.72
N VAL A 34 -11.58 13.90 -11.63
CA VAL A 34 -10.19 13.45 -11.50
C VAL A 34 -10.14 11.93 -11.52
N ARG A 35 -11.05 11.27 -10.80
CA ARG A 35 -11.17 9.81 -10.80
C ARG A 35 -11.43 9.25 -12.20
N ALA A 36 -12.36 9.86 -12.94
CA ALA A 36 -12.67 9.44 -14.31
C ALA A 36 -11.44 9.59 -15.24
N ARG A 37 -10.72 10.71 -15.14
CA ARG A 37 -9.49 10.95 -15.92
C ARG A 37 -8.36 10.00 -15.53
N LEU A 38 -8.19 9.69 -14.24
CA LEU A 38 -7.26 8.67 -13.76
C LEU A 38 -7.53 7.31 -14.41
N HIS A 39 -8.79 6.87 -14.42
CA HIS A 39 -9.16 5.62 -15.07
C HIS A 39 -8.91 5.65 -16.58
N ALA A 40 -9.21 6.76 -17.26
CA ALA A 40 -8.96 6.92 -18.68
C ALA A 40 -7.45 6.89 -19.01
N SER A 41 -6.60 7.44 -18.14
CA SER A 41 -5.14 7.48 -18.33
C SER A 41 -4.44 6.11 -18.31
N LEU A 42 -5.15 5.05 -17.89
CA LEU A 42 -4.66 3.67 -17.99
C LEU A 42 -4.69 3.14 -19.45
N GLY A 43 -5.41 3.82 -20.34
CA GLY A 43 -5.42 3.57 -21.78
C GLY A 43 -4.48 4.51 -22.56
N PRO A 44 -4.59 4.54 -23.90
CA PRO A 44 -3.88 5.52 -24.72
C PRO A 44 -4.21 6.95 -24.28
N THR A 45 -3.18 7.78 -24.15
CA THR A 45 -3.32 9.17 -23.70
C THR A 45 -2.35 10.08 -24.46
N THR A 46 -2.56 11.39 -24.38
CA THR A 46 -1.72 12.43 -24.96
C THR A 46 -0.91 13.17 -23.89
N ALA A 47 0.15 13.87 -24.31
CA ALA A 47 0.93 14.72 -23.41
C ALA A 47 0.07 15.84 -22.76
N GLY A 48 -0.93 16.35 -23.47
CA GLY A 48 -1.85 17.36 -22.94
C GLY A 48 -2.72 16.81 -21.80
N GLU A 49 -3.32 15.64 -22.00
CA GLU A 49 -4.14 14.97 -20.98
C GLU A 49 -3.34 14.61 -19.72
N LEU A 50 -2.11 14.10 -19.89
CA LEU A 50 -1.22 13.81 -18.77
C LEU A 50 -0.83 15.09 -18.02
N CYS A 51 -0.58 16.20 -18.73
CA CYS A 51 -0.29 17.49 -18.11
C CYS A 51 -1.49 17.98 -17.28
N GLU A 52 -2.70 17.98 -17.84
CA GLU A 52 -3.91 18.38 -17.11
C GLU A 52 -4.12 17.53 -15.85
N LEU A 53 -3.93 16.22 -15.97
CA LEU A 53 -4.07 15.29 -14.86
C LEU A 53 -2.99 15.51 -13.78
N ASP A 54 -1.74 15.77 -14.18
CA ASP A 54 -0.64 16.14 -13.27
C ASP A 54 -0.97 17.35 -12.40
N GLN A 55 -1.59 18.38 -13.02
CA GLN A 55 -2.01 19.57 -12.29
C GLN A 55 -3.19 19.29 -11.36
N LEU A 56 -4.21 18.56 -11.81
CA LEU A 56 -5.39 18.25 -10.99
C LEU A 56 -5.02 17.42 -9.75
N ILE A 57 -4.15 16.42 -9.91
CA ILE A 57 -3.63 15.63 -8.79
C ILE A 57 -2.82 16.51 -7.84
N GLY A 58 -1.94 17.37 -8.38
CA GLY A 58 -1.12 18.29 -7.61
C GLY A 58 -1.96 19.26 -6.78
N GLN A 59 -2.96 19.90 -7.38
CA GLN A 59 -3.89 20.83 -6.71
C GLN A 59 -4.70 20.13 -5.61
N THR A 60 -5.24 18.95 -5.89
CA THR A 60 -6.00 18.16 -4.91
C THR A 60 -5.12 17.76 -3.73
N SER A 61 -3.89 17.34 -4.01
CA SER A 61 -2.89 16.97 -2.98
C SER A 61 -2.47 18.17 -2.14
N ALA A 62 -2.28 19.33 -2.77
CA ALA A 62 -1.92 20.57 -2.11
C ALA A 62 -2.99 21.04 -1.12
N ALA A 63 -4.26 20.97 -1.51
CA ALA A 63 -5.39 21.29 -0.62
C ALA A 63 -5.39 20.40 0.63
N LEU A 64 -5.20 19.08 0.45
CA LEU A 64 -5.17 18.14 1.57
C LEU A 64 -3.95 18.32 2.47
N ALA A 65 -2.78 18.59 1.89
CA ALA A 65 -1.55 18.86 2.65
C ALA A 65 -1.68 20.10 3.54
N ALA A 66 -2.31 21.17 3.05
CA ALA A 66 -2.53 22.39 3.81
C ALA A 66 -3.41 22.17 5.06
N GLU A 67 -4.35 21.22 5.03
CA GLU A 67 -5.21 20.86 6.17
C GLU A 67 -4.47 20.13 7.31
N LEU A 68 -3.27 19.63 7.04
CA LEU A 68 -2.46 18.82 7.95
C LEU A 68 -1.29 19.59 8.59
N LEU A 69 -1.14 20.88 8.29
CA LEU A 69 -0.16 21.74 8.95
C LEU A 69 -0.43 21.87 10.46
N PRO A 70 0.60 22.10 11.30
CA PRO A 70 2.00 22.36 10.94
C PRO A 70 2.80 21.09 10.59
N ALA A 71 3.81 21.25 9.73
CA ALA A 71 4.81 20.23 9.39
C ALA A 71 6.13 20.90 8.96
N ASP A 72 7.22 20.15 8.92
CA ASP A 72 8.54 20.64 8.49
C ASP A 72 8.88 20.28 7.03
N LEU A 73 8.26 19.21 6.52
CA LEU A 73 8.54 18.60 5.23
C LEU A 73 7.27 17.91 4.73
N VAL A 74 6.98 18.03 3.44
CA VAL A 74 5.94 17.23 2.79
C VAL A 74 6.57 16.19 1.88
N VAL A 75 5.99 14.98 1.88
CA VAL A 75 6.42 13.89 1.01
C VAL A 75 5.24 13.49 0.16
N SER A 76 5.36 13.64 -1.15
CA SER A 76 4.30 13.30 -2.09
C SER A 76 4.75 12.17 -3.00
N HIS A 77 4.14 11.01 -2.83
CA HIS A 77 4.30 9.92 -3.77
C HIS A 77 3.72 10.27 -5.16
N GLY A 78 2.67 11.09 -5.18
CA GLY A 78 1.82 11.28 -6.36
C GLY A 78 0.97 10.04 -6.66
N GLN A 79 0.40 10.01 -7.84
CA GLN A 79 -0.41 8.91 -8.35
C GLN A 79 0.36 8.21 -9.47
N THR A 80 0.63 6.92 -9.29
CA THR A 80 1.25 6.12 -10.35
C THR A 80 0.28 5.94 -11.50
N ILE A 81 0.70 6.32 -12.71
CA ILE A 81 -0.03 6.10 -13.96
C ILE A 81 0.57 4.93 -14.74
N TYR A 82 1.90 4.84 -14.76
CA TYR A 82 2.59 3.77 -15.48
C TYR A 82 3.85 3.31 -14.74
N HIS A 83 4.06 2.00 -14.74
CA HIS A 83 5.28 1.37 -14.24
C HIS A 83 5.79 0.43 -15.32
N TRP A 84 6.86 0.83 -16.00
CA TRP A 84 7.33 0.16 -17.20
C TRP A 84 8.31 -0.96 -16.82
N VAL A 85 7.80 -2.19 -16.84
CA VAL A 85 8.61 -3.41 -16.67
C VAL A 85 8.69 -4.14 -18.00
N GLN A 86 9.89 -4.49 -18.44
CA GLN A 86 10.12 -5.24 -19.66
C GLN A 86 11.22 -6.27 -19.45
N GLY A 87 10.94 -7.54 -19.76
CA GLY A 87 11.91 -8.62 -19.57
C GLY A 87 12.27 -8.89 -18.10
N GLY A 88 11.37 -8.56 -17.17
CA GLY A 88 11.61 -8.71 -15.73
C GLY A 88 12.34 -7.54 -15.07
N GLU A 89 12.76 -6.53 -15.83
CA GLU A 89 13.47 -5.35 -15.31
C GLU A 89 12.60 -4.10 -15.39
N ALA A 90 12.62 -3.28 -14.34
CA ALA A 90 12.02 -1.95 -14.37
C ALA A 90 12.86 -1.01 -15.24
N LYS A 91 12.23 -0.35 -16.20
CA LYS A 91 12.86 0.58 -17.14
C LYS A 91 12.47 2.04 -16.89
N GLY A 92 11.34 2.26 -16.21
CA GLY A 92 10.88 3.60 -15.88
C GLY A 92 9.57 3.57 -15.10
N THR A 93 9.20 4.72 -14.57
CA THR A 93 7.94 4.89 -13.85
C THR A 93 7.43 6.32 -14.01
N LEU A 94 6.12 6.48 -13.97
CA LEU A 94 5.44 7.76 -14.10
C LEU A 94 4.47 7.92 -12.94
N GLN A 95 4.83 8.81 -12.00
CA GLN A 95 3.94 9.35 -10.99
C GLN A 95 3.54 10.77 -11.42
N LEU A 96 2.24 11.05 -11.39
CA LEU A 96 1.68 12.39 -11.59
C LEU A 96 1.29 13.02 -10.26
N GLY A 97 1.22 14.34 -10.23
CA GLY A 97 0.96 15.16 -9.05
C GLY A 97 2.05 16.20 -8.89
N GLN A 98 1.89 17.33 -9.58
CA GLN A 98 2.91 18.38 -9.62
C GLN A 98 3.23 18.93 -8.22
N PRO A 99 4.46 18.69 -7.68
CA PRO A 99 4.82 19.10 -6.32
C PRO A 99 4.82 20.62 -6.12
N ALA A 100 4.96 21.42 -7.18
CA ALA A 100 4.91 22.88 -7.07
C ALA A 100 3.60 23.39 -6.44
N TRP A 101 2.45 22.74 -6.69
CA TRP A 101 1.20 23.12 -6.03
C TRP A 101 1.26 22.93 -4.51
N ILE A 102 1.92 21.86 -4.05
CA ILE A 102 2.07 21.57 -2.63
C ILE A 102 3.03 22.59 -2.00
N VAL A 103 4.13 22.92 -2.68
CA VAL A 103 5.05 23.98 -2.24
C VAL A 103 4.29 25.30 -2.07
N GLU A 104 3.58 25.78 -3.11
CA GLU A 104 2.86 27.05 -3.06
C GLU A 104 1.73 27.07 -2.02
N ALA A 105 1.09 25.93 -1.74
CA ALA A 105 0.01 25.85 -0.75
C ALA A 105 0.52 25.78 0.70
N THR A 106 1.76 25.31 0.93
CA THR A 106 2.27 25.03 2.28
C THR A 106 3.48 25.87 2.67
N GLY A 107 4.21 26.43 1.71
CA GLY A 107 5.52 27.06 1.88
C GLY A 107 6.66 26.09 2.24
N LEU A 108 6.38 24.78 2.32
CA LEU A 108 7.31 23.76 2.80
C LEU A 108 8.12 23.13 1.66
N PRO A 109 9.33 22.63 1.94
CA PRO A 109 10.02 21.75 1.02
C PRO A 109 9.18 20.49 0.76
N VAL A 110 9.24 19.98 -0.48
CA VAL A 110 8.52 18.78 -0.89
C VAL A 110 9.50 17.77 -1.45
N ILE A 111 9.48 16.55 -0.90
CA ILE A 111 10.10 15.38 -1.55
C ILE A 111 9.05 14.69 -2.41
N SER A 112 9.34 14.53 -3.70
CA SER A 112 8.51 13.77 -4.64
C SER A 112 9.32 12.72 -5.40
N ASP A 113 8.70 12.00 -6.33
CA ASP A 113 9.39 11.05 -7.23
C ASP A 113 10.26 10.02 -6.51
N VAL A 114 9.71 9.43 -5.45
CA VAL A 114 10.41 8.53 -4.53
C VAL A 114 10.83 7.19 -5.16
N ARG A 115 10.48 6.94 -6.44
CA ARG A 115 10.73 5.67 -7.14
C ARG A 115 11.81 5.78 -8.23
N ALA A 116 11.84 6.88 -8.98
CA ALA A 116 12.64 6.94 -10.22
C ALA A 116 14.14 6.73 -9.97
N ARG A 117 14.67 7.23 -8.85
CA ARG A 117 16.10 7.10 -8.55
C ARG A 117 16.53 5.65 -8.27
N ASP A 118 15.68 4.82 -7.65
CA ASP A 118 15.96 3.40 -7.47
C ASP A 118 15.98 2.68 -8.82
N ILE A 119 15.01 2.96 -9.71
CA ILE A 119 14.97 2.38 -11.07
C ILE A 119 16.20 2.79 -11.89
N ALA A 120 16.60 4.07 -11.83
CA ALA A 120 17.81 4.54 -12.51
C ALA A 120 19.09 3.86 -11.99
N ALA A 121 19.08 3.37 -10.75
CA ALA A 121 20.17 2.60 -10.15
C ALA A 121 20.09 1.09 -10.43
N GLY A 122 19.11 0.64 -11.23
CA GLY A 122 18.89 -0.78 -11.56
C GLY A 122 17.96 -1.51 -10.60
N GLY A 123 17.35 -0.81 -9.64
CA GLY A 123 16.28 -1.32 -8.80
C GLY A 123 14.93 -1.34 -9.50
N HIS A 124 13.89 -1.71 -8.76
CA HIS A 124 12.52 -1.81 -9.29
C HIS A 124 11.63 -0.61 -8.90
N GLY A 125 12.08 0.25 -7.99
CA GLY A 125 11.28 1.36 -7.44
C GLY A 125 10.06 0.91 -6.63
N ALA A 126 9.93 -0.40 -6.36
CA ALA A 126 8.78 -1.03 -5.71
C ALA A 126 9.16 -2.46 -5.22
N PRO A 127 8.41 -3.02 -4.25
CA PRO A 127 7.45 -2.35 -3.38
C PRO A 127 8.16 -1.49 -2.31
N LEU A 128 7.65 -0.29 -2.08
CA LEU A 128 8.21 0.61 -1.06
C LEU A 128 7.82 0.19 0.36
N ALA A 129 6.68 -0.50 0.51
CA ALA A 129 6.18 -0.98 1.81
C ALA A 129 7.19 -1.86 2.56
N GLY A 130 8.04 -2.59 1.83
CA GLY A 130 9.10 -3.41 2.42
C GLY A 130 10.11 -2.63 3.26
N VAL A 131 10.28 -1.33 3.02
CA VAL A 131 11.13 -0.46 3.87
C VAL A 131 10.49 -0.27 5.25
N LEU A 132 9.22 0.11 5.30
CA LEU A 132 8.50 0.29 6.57
C LEU A 132 8.35 -1.06 7.28
N ASP A 133 7.82 -2.07 6.59
CA ASP A 133 7.56 -3.39 7.18
C ASP A 133 8.86 -4.01 7.71
N GLY A 134 9.91 -3.92 6.89
CA GLY A 134 11.23 -4.44 7.20
C GLY A 134 11.97 -3.68 8.28
N LEU A 135 11.59 -2.47 8.66
CA LEU A 135 12.13 -1.76 9.84
C LEU A 135 11.24 -1.93 11.07
N TRP A 136 9.92 -1.99 10.86
CA TRP A 136 8.93 -2.00 11.92
C TRP A 136 8.78 -3.37 12.58
N LEU A 137 8.79 -4.43 11.78
CA LEU A 137 8.53 -5.79 12.25
C LEU A 137 9.82 -6.58 12.51
N GLN A 138 11.00 -5.96 12.50
CA GLN A 138 12.23 -6.66 12.85
C GLN A 138 12.20 -7.15 14.30
N GLY A 139 12.83 -8.29 14.54
CA GLY A 139 12.98 -8.85 15.86
C GLY A 139 13.49 -10.29 15.80
N GLU A 140 13.39 -10.97 16.94
CA GLU A 140 13.74 -12.38 17.07
C GLU A 140 12.71 -13.31 16.41
N HIS A 141 11.45 -12.89 16.36
CA HIS A 141 10.32 -13.64 15.82
C HIS A 141 10.15 -13.43 14.31
N THR A 142 9.63 -14.43 13.61
CA THR A 142 9.22 -14.30 12.21
C THR A 142 7.87 -13.61 12.18
N ARG A 143 7.79 -12.47 11.49
CA ARG A 143 6.54 -11.70 11.35
C ARG A 143 6.19 -11.51 9.89
N ALA A 144 4.89 -11.38 9.62
CA ALA A 144 4.39 -11.00 8.31
C ALA A 144 3.57 -9.72 8.42
N ALA A 145 3.90 -8.69 7.63
CA ALA A 145 2.96 -7.62 7.35
C ALA A 145 2.02 -8.10 6.25
N LEU A 146 0.70 -8.08 6.47
CA LEU A 146 -0.32 -8.46 5.49
C LEU A 146 -1.13 -7.23 5.08
N ASN A 147 -1.08 -6.82 3.82
CA ASN A 147 -1.94 -5.76 3.31
C ASN A 147 -3.16 -6.35 2.58
N LEU A 148 -4.37 -6.03 3.05
CA LEU A 148 -5.63 -6.47 2.46
C LEU A 148 -6.22 -5.36 1.57
N GLY A 149 -5.60 -5.15 0.40
CA GLY A 149 -6.08 -4.23 -0.63
C GLY A 149 -7.10 -4.89 -1.56
N GLY A 150 -7.01 -4.60 -2.86
CA GLY A 150 -7.70 -5.42 -3.86
C GLY A 150 -7.10 -6.82 -3.98
N ILE A 151 -5.76 -6.86 -3.96
CA ILE A 151 -4.93 -8.07 -3.85
C ILE A 151 -4.38 -8.11 -2.42
N ALA A 152 -4.30 -9.31 -1.85
CA ALA A 152 -3.57 -9.53 -0.61
C ALA A 152 -2.08 -9.65 -0.92
N ASN A 153 -1.26 -8.86 -0.23
CA ASN A 153 0.19 -8.97 -0.31
C ASN A 153 0.80 -9.07 1.08
N VAL A 154 1.95 -9.74 1.15
CA VAL A 154 2.67 -9.94 2.40
C VAL A 154 4.11 -9.49 2.27
N THR A 155 4.66 -8.94 3.36
CA THR A 155 6.09 -8.78 3.57
C THR A 155 6.51 -9.64 4.75
N LEU A 156 7.28 -10.70 4.49
CA LEU A 156 7.89 -11.52 5.54
C LEU A 156 9.17 -10.88 6.06
N VAL A 157 9.24 -10.72 7.37
CA VAL A 157 10.37 -10.15 8.09
C VAL A 157 10.93 -11.22 9.03
N ARG A 158 12.20 -11.57 8.81
CA ARG A 158 12.91 -12.62 9.54
C ARG A 158 14.29 -12.14 9.94
N ARG A 159 14.73 -12.54 11.12
CA ARG A 159 16.06 -12.18 11.64
C ARG A 159 17.15 -12.56 10.64
N GLY A 160 18.01 -11.59 10.29
CA GLY A 160 19.18 -11.80 9.43
C GLY A 160 18.87 -12.11 7.96
N CYS A 161 17.60 -12.00 7.53
CA CYS A 161 17.20 -12.17 6.14
C CYS A 161 16.64 -10.86 5.58
N PRO A 162 16.91 -10.53 4.30
CA PRO A 162 16.17 -9.47 3.62
C PRO A 162 14.66 -9.76 3.64
N PRO A 163 13.81 -8.71 3.76
CA PRO A 163 12.37 -8.88 3.65
C PRO A 163 11.98 -9.57 2.35
N LEU A 164 11.06 -10.54 2.42
CA LEU A 164 10.52 -11.24 1.26
C LEU A 164 9.07 -10.80 1.05
N ALA A 165 8.83 -10.05 -0.02
CA ALA A 165 7.51 -9.55 -0.38
C ALA A 165 6.92 -10.31 -1.57
N PHE A 166 5.62 -10.61 -1.53
CA PHE A 166 4.89 -11.26 -2.62
C PHE A 166 3.37 -11.12 -2.44
N ASP A 167 2.64 -11.30 -3.54
CA ASP A 167 1.18 -11.34 -3.52
C ASP A 167 0.70 -12.78 -3.23
N THR A 168 -0.29 -12.91 -2.33
CA THR A 168 -0.86 -14.22 -1.97
C THR A 168 -2.03 -14.58 -2.88
N GLY A 169 -2.75 -13.60 -3.40
CA GLY A 169 -3.96 -13.81 -4.19
C GLY A 169 -4.95 -12.65 -4.07
N PRO A 170 -6.23 -12.87 -4.43
CA PRO A 170 -7.26 -11.86 -4.30
C PRO A 170 -7.53 -11.56 -2.81
N ALA A 171 -7.87 -10.30 -2.53
CA ALA A 171 -8.49 -9.88 -1.28
C ALA A 171 -9.84 -9.23 -1.60
N ASN A 172 -9.96 -7.90 -1.51
CA ASN A 172 -11.24 -7.23 -1.75
C ASN A 172 -11.65 -7.23 -3.23
N CYS A 173 -10.76 -7.46 -4.21
CA CYS A 173 -11.13 -7.28 -5.62
C CYS A 173 -12.27 -8.19 -6.09
N LEU A 174 -12.26 -9.47 -5.67
CA LEU A 174 -13.33 -10.40 -6.01
C LEU A 174 -14.59 -10.13 -5.17
N LEU A 175 -14.43 -9.73 -3.90
CA LEU A 175 -15.55 -9.33 -3.04
C LEU A 175 -16.28 -8.10 -3.61
N ASP A 176 -15.55 -7.08 -4.01
CA ASP A 176 -16.06 -5.87 -4.63
C ASP A 176 -16.70 -6.18 -5.99
N GLU A 177 -16.09 -7.07 -6.79
CA GLU A 177 -16.68 -7.53 -8.05
C GLU A 177 -18.00 -8.28 -7.83
N ALA A 178 -18.06 -9.19 -6.85
CA ALA A 178 -19.27 -9.92 -6.49
C ALA A 178 -20.36 -8.95 -6.04
N ALA A 179 -20.10 -8.13 -5.02
CA ALA A 179 -21.06 -7.16 -4.48
C ALA A 179 -21.63 -6.27 -5.59
N ARG A 180 -20.77 -5.72 -6.44
CA ARG A 180 -21.20 -4.80 -7.50
C ARG A 180 -22.06 -5.48 -8.56
N ARG A 181 -21.78 -6.75 -8.87
CA ARG A 181 -22.53 -7.49 -9.88
C ARG A 181 -23.81 -8.13 -9.35
N THR A 182 -23.90 -8.43 -8.06
CA THR A 182 -25.07 -9.10 -7.46
C THR A 182 -26.02 -8.16 -6.74
N THR A 183 -25.52 -7.06 -6.16
CA THR A 183 -26.33 -6.10 -5.37
C THR A 183 -26.26 -4.67 -5.87
N GLY A 184 -25.34 -4.37 -6.79
CA GLY A 184 -25.07 -3.02 -7.28
C GLY A 184 -24.25 -2.15 -6.32
N GLN A 185 -23.87 -2.66 -5.15
CA GLN A 185 -23.05 -1.95 -4.16
C GLN A 185 -21.56 -2.05 -4.50
N PRO A 186 -20.73 -1.04 -4.19
CA PRO A 186 -19.31 -1.06 -4.53
C PRO A 186 -18.53 -2.17 -3.80
N CYS A 187 -18.95 -2.54 -2.59
CA CYS A 187 -18.35 -3.55 -1.73
C CYS A 187 -19.38 -4.17 -0.77
N ASP A 188 -19.01 -5.26 -0.08
CA ASP A 188 -19.78 -5.80 1.05
C ASP A 188 -19.41 -5.07 2.35
N GLU A 189 -20.17 -4.03 2.67
CA GLU A 189 -19.91 -3.17 3.82
C GLU A 189 -19.92 -3.97 5.13
N ASN A 190 -18.79 -3.96 5.86
CA ASN A 190 -18.55 -4.73 7.08
C ASN A 190 -18.78 -6.25 6.91
N GLY A 191 -18.70 -6.80 5.69
CA GLY A 191 -18.92 -8.21 5.43
C GLY A 191 -20.35 -8.69 5.72
N ARG A 192 -21.34 -7.79 5.75
CA ARG A 192 -22.70 -8.10 6.25
C ARG A 192 -23.41 -9.16 5.42
N LEU A 193 -23.16 -9.24 4.13
CA LEU A 193 -23.72 -10.27 3.27
C LEU A 193 -22.95 -11.58 3.44
N ALA A 194 -21.62 -11.53 3.43
CA ALA A 194 -20.78 -12.71 3.69
C ALA A 194 -21.12 -13.38 5.04
N ALA A 195 -21.40 -12.59 6.10
CA ALA A 195 -21.78 -13.10 7.42
C ALA A 195 -23.06 -13.94 7.43
N ARG A 196 -23.94 -13.76 6.44
CA ARG A 196 -25.24 -14.44 6.33
C ARG A 196 -25.18 -15.64 5.39
N GLY A 197 -24.11 -15.76 4.62
CA GLY A 197 -23.93 -16.80 3.63
C GLY A 197 -23.32 -18.07 4.22
N THR A 198 -23.43 -19.13 3.46
CA THR A 198 -22.70 -20.38 3.66
C THR A 198 -21.74 -20.57 2.49
N PRO A 199 -20.42 -20.69 2.72
CA PRO A 199 -19.47 -20.93 1.64
C PRO A 199 -19.83 -22.16 0.80
N ASP A 200 -19.86 -22.01 -0.52
CA ASP A 200 -20.06 -23.11 -1.46
C ASP A 200 -18.73 -23.84 -1.70
N ALA A 201 -18.65 -25.07 -1.19
CA ALA A 201 -17.40 -25.85 -1.21
C ALA A 201 -16.91 -26.18 -2.63
N ALA A 202 -17.82 -26.39 -3.58
CA ALA A 202 -17.46 -26.75 -4.95
C ALA A 202 -16.89 -25.56 -5.72
N LEU A 203 -17.46 -24.37 -5.55
CA LEU A 203 -16.92 -23.12 -6.06
C LEU A 203 -15.59 -22.79 -5.39
N LEU A 204 -15.51 -22.90 -4.05
CA LEU A 204 -14.28 -22.65 -3.32
C LEU A 204 -13.12 -23.48 -3.86
N GLN A 205 -13.33 -24.80 -4.02
CA GLN A 205 -12.29 -25.69 -4.55
C GLN A 205 -11.89 -25.29 -5.97
N ARG A 206 -12.85 -25.03 -6.87
CA ARG A 206 -12.54 -24.58 -8.23
C ARG A 206 -11.73 -23.29 -8.27
N LEU A 207 -12.02 -22.36 -7.36
CA LEU A 207 -11.27 -21.11 -7.27
C LEU A 207 -9.86 -21.36 -6.75
N LEU A 208 -9.69 -22.25 -5.77
CA LEU A 208 -8.39 -22.66 -5.22
C LEU A 208 -7.51 -23.45 -6.20
N ASP A 209 -8.08 -24.04 -7.25
CA ASP A 209 -7.33 -24.77 -8.28
C ASP A 209 -6.56 -23.85 -9.26
N ASP A 210 -6.59 -22.52 -9.05
CA ASP A 210 -5.80 -21.58 -9.85
C ASP A 210 -4.28 -21.85 -9.70
N PRO A 211 -3.54 -22.07 -10.82
CA PRO A 211 -2.11 -22.35 -10.79
C PRO A 211 -1.25 -21.28 -10.10
N TYR A 212 -1.74 -20.04 -10.01
CA TYR A 212 -1.04 -18.94 -9.34
C TYR A 212 -0.69 -19.26 -7.88
N TYR A 213 -1.60 -19.94 -7.17
CA TYR A 213 -1.39 -20.23 -5.75
C TYR A 213 -0.22 -21.19 -5.51
N ALA A 214 0.07 -22.08 -6.48
CA ALA A 214 1.19 -23.02 -6.42
C ALA A 214 2.57 -22.39 -6.71
N LEU A 215 2.62 -21.15 -7.20
CA LEU A 215 3.89 -20.47 -7.49
C LEU A 215 4.67 -20.14 -6.20
N ALA A 216 5.99 -20.32 -6.23
CA ALA A 216 6.88 -19.91 -5.15
C ALA A 216 7.16 -18.39 -5.19
N PRO A 217 7.36 -17.73 -4.04
CA PRO A 217 7.85 -16.35 -4.01
C PRO A 217 9.27 -16.19 -4.59
N PRO A 218 9.63 -15.00 -5.12
CA PRO A 218 8.79 -13.81 -5.26
C PRO A 218 7.78 -13.96 -6.41
N LYS A 219 6.53 -13.56 -6.17
CA LYS A 219 5.45 -13.56 -7.15
C LYS A 219 4.56 -12.34 -6.98
N SER A 220 3.97 -11.87 -8.06
CA SER A 220 3.03 -10.74 -8.05
C SER A 220 1.87 -10.97 -9.01
N THR A 221 0.74 -10.31 -8.79
CA THR A 221 -0.52 -10.44 -9.52
C THR A 221 -1.37 -9.18 -9.38
N GLY A 222 -2.50 -9.15 -10.06
CA GLY A 222 -3.41 -8.00 -10.06
C GLY A 222 -4.86 -8.37 -10.36
N ARG A 223 -5.71 -7.34 -10.41
CA ARG A 223 -7.16 -7.46 -10.71
C ARG A 223 -7.42 -7.92 -12.16
N GLU A 224 -6.39 -7.94 -12.99
CA GLU A 224 -6.41 -8.49 -14.35
C GLU A 224 -6.44 -10.02 -14.37
N HIS A 225 -5.85 -10.69 -13.37
CA HIS A 225 -5.84 -12.15 -13.25
C HIS A 225 -7.09 -12.67 -12.53
N PHE A 226 -7.37 -12.16 -11.34
CA PHE A 226 -8.50 -12.62 -10.53
C PHE A 226 -9.80 -11.90 -10.88
N ARG A 227 -10.67 -12.58 -11.62
CA ARG A 227 -12.01 -12.11 -12.02
C ARG A 227 -13.03 -13.25 -11.92
N LEU A 228 -14.29 -12.92 -11.63
CA LEU A 228 -15.34 -13.95 -11.48
C LEU A 228 -15.82 -14.57 -12.79
N GLY A 229 -15.44 -14.00 -13.94
CA GLY A 229 -15.93 -14.46 -15.24
C GLY A 229 -17.46 -14.42 -15.30
N VAL A 230 -18.09 -15.57 -15.58
CA VAL A 230 -19.54 -15.77 -15.49
C VAL A 230 -19.92 -15.99 -14.03
N LEU A 231 -20.88 -15.20 -13.52
CA LEU A 231 -21.33 -15.35 -12.14
C LEU A 231 -21.91 -16.75 -11.90
N PRO A 232 -21.55 -17.40 -10.78
CA PRO A 232 -22.17 -18.65 -10.39
C PRO A 232 -23.64 -18.42 -10.01
N ASP A 233 -24.48 -19.43 -10.22
CA ASP A 233 -25.87 -19.45 -9.76
C ASP A 233 -25.94 -19.69 -8.26
N LEU A 234 -25.57 -18.66 -7.48
CA LEU A 234 -25.54 -18.65 -6.02
C LEU A 234 -26.20 -17.38 -5.49
N ALA A 235 -26.73 -17.46 -4.27
CA ALA A 235 -27.15 -16.28 -3.54
C ALA A 235 -25.94 -15.34 -3.32
N PRO A 236 -26.13 -14.01 -3.35
CA PRO A 236 -25.06 -13.05 -3.11
C PRO A 236 -24.30 -13.31 -1.81
N GLU A 237 -25.02 -13.70 -0.76
CA GLU A 237 -24.49 -14.03 0.56
C GLU A 237 -23.51 -15.21 0.50
N ASP A 238 -23.90 -16.31 -0.16
CA ASP A 238 -23.07 -17.52 -0.29
C ASP A 238 -21.84 -17.27 -1.15
N LEU A 239 -21.99 -16.50 -2.24
CA LEU A 239 -20.86 -16.10 -3.08
C LEU A 239 -19.83 -15.27 -2.28
N LEU A 240 -20.28 -14.25 -1.54
CA LEU A 240 -19.39 -13.41 -0.74
C LEU A 240 -18.75 -14.18 0.42
N ALA A 241 -19.48 -15.09 1.07
CA ALA A 241 -18.94 -16.00 2.06
C ALA A 241 -17.84 -16.90 1.46
N THR A 242 -18.07 -17.44 0.26
CA THR A 242 -17.10 -18.28 -0.47
C THR A 242 -15.81 -17.52 -0.80
N LEU A 243 -15.93 -16.28 -1.30
CA LEU A 243 -14.78 -15.45 -1.66
C LEU A 243 -14.02 -14.94 -0.43
N THR A 244 -14.70 -14.78 0.70
CA THR A 244 -14.07 -14.46 1.98
C THR A 244 -13.20 -15.63 2.45
N GLU A 245 -13.71 -16.87 2.38
CA GLU A 245 -12.92 -18.07 2.68
C GLU A 245 -11.74 -18.25 1.72
N LEU A 246 -11.94 -17.99 0.43
CA LEU A 246 -10.86 -18.05 -0.56
C LEU A 246 -9.67 -17.16 -0.16
N THR A 247 -9.94 -15.91 0.23
CA THR A 247 -8.89 -14.98 0.68
C THR A 247 -8.18 -15.53 1.92
N ALA A 248 -8.94 -16.00 2.91
CA ALA A 248 -8.36 -16.53 4.15
C ALA A 248 -7.48 -17.77 3.91
N ILE A 249 -7.92 -18.69 3.04
CA ILE A 249 -7.16 -19.91 2.70
C ILE A 249 -5.90 -19.56 1.92
N THR A 250 -6.02 -18.76 0.86
CA THR A 250 -4.87 -18.42 0.00
C THR A 250 -3.78 -17.64 0.75
N VAL A 251 -4.15 -16.74 1.67
CA VAL A 251 -3.18 -16.07 2.56
C VAL A 251 -2.52 -17.07 3.51
N ALA A 252 -3.31 -17.94 4.15
CA ALA A 252 -2.79 -18.92 5.11
C ALA A 252 -1.83 -19.91 4.45
N ASP A 253 -2.22 -20.48 3.32
CA ASP A 253 -1.42 -21.46 2.57
C ASP A 253 -0.12 -20.82 2.06
N ALA A 254 -0.16 -19.57 1.62
CA ALA A 254 1.03 -18.85 1.18
C ALA A 254 2.03 -18.55 2.31
N LEU A 255 1.55 -18.41 3.55
CA LEU A 255 2.37 -18.16 4.74
C LEU A 255 2.79 -19.45 5.47
N ALA A 256 2.10 -20.57 5.24
CA ALA A 256 2.35 -21.85 5.91
C ALA A 256 3.81 -22.33 5.86
N PRO A 257 4.56 -22.21 4.72
CA PRO A 257 5.96 -22.62 4.67
C PRO A 257 6.90 -21.82 5.59
N TYR A 258 6.47 -20.64 6.03
CA TYR A 258 7.26 -19.71 6.83
C TYR A 258 6.84 -19.67 8.29
N ALA A 259 5.63 -20.17 8.61
CA ALA A 259 5.07 -20.26 9.95
C ALA A 259 5.34 -19.01 10.81
N PRO A 260 4.88 -17.82 10.38
CA PRO A 260 5.11 -16.60 11.14
C PRO A 260 4.49 -16.70 12.53
N ASP A 261 5.22 -16.21 13.54
CA ASP A 261 4.75 -16.10 14.92
C ASP A 261 3.60 -15.09 15.03
N GLU A 262 3.56 -14.12 14.11
CA GLU A 262 2.55 -13.06 14.07
C GLU A 262 2.32 -12.55 12.63
N VAL A 263 1.06 -12.32 12.27
CA VAL A 263 0.64 -11.70 11.01
C VAL A 263 -0.09 -10.40 11.32
N VAL A 264 0.52 -9.27 10.98
CA VAL A 264 -0.01 -7.92 11.24
C VAL A 264 -0.75 -7.41 10.01
N ALA A 265 -2.09 -7.37 10.08
CA ALA A 265 -2.95 -6.96 8.97
C ALA A 265 -3.12 -5.43 8.86
N SER A 266 -3.12 -4.91 7.64
CA SER A 266 -3.40 -3.53 7.27
C SER A 266 -4.27 -3.42 6.01
N GLY A 267 -4.61 -2.20 5.61
CA GLY A 267 -5.36 -1.93 4.37
C GLY A 267 -6.88 -2.06 4.55
N GLY A 268 -7.61 -1.80 3.45
CA GLY A 268 -9.07 -1.66 3.47
C GLY A 268 -9.82 -2.90 3.97
N GLY A 269 -9.30 -4.10 3.75
CA GLY A 269 -9.92 -5.36 4.18
C GLY A 269 -9.99 -5.55 5.69
N VAL A 270 -9.20 -4.80 6.47
CA VAL A 270 -9.32 -4.77 7.94
C VAL A 270 -10.68 -4.22 8.40
N ARG A 271 -11.39 -3.45 7.55
CA ARG A 271 -12.76 -2.98 7.83
C ARG A 271 -13.82 -4.09 7.68
N ASN A 272 -13.45 -5.26 7.17
CA ASN A 272 -14.36 -6.39 7.03
C ASN A 272 -14.13 -7.39 8.20
N PRO A 273 -14.93 -7.33 9.28
CA PRO A 273 -14.76 -8.22 10.42
C PRO A 273 -14.98 -9.71 10.08
N VAL A 274 -15.74 -10.02 9.02
CA VAL A 274 -15.93 -11.41 8.58
C VAL A 274 -14.67 -11.94 7.92
N LEU A 275 -13.97 -11.11 7.14
CA LEU A 275 -12.68 -11.46 6.55
C LEU A 275 -11.60 -11.62 7.63
N LEU A 276 -11.54 -10.70 8.61
CA LEU A 276 -10.62 -10.83 9.73
C LEU A 276 -10.88 -12.12 10.53
N ALA A 277 -12.13 -12.40 10.87
CA ALA A 277 -12.49 -13.64 11.56
C ALA A 277 -12.16 -14.89 10.73
N ALA A 278 -12.23 -14.83 9.39
CA ALA A 278 -11.81 -15.94 8.53
C ALA A 278 -10.30 -16.16 8.54
N LEU A 279 -9.51 -15.08 8.55
CA LEU A 279 -8.05 -15.10 8.66
C LEU A 279 -7.58 -15.57 10.05
N GLU A 280 -8.19 -15.05 11.13
CA GLU A 280 -7.88 -15.40 12.53
C GLU A 280 -8.03 -16.89 12.83
N ARG A 281 -8.98 -17.58 12.17
CA ARG A 281 -9.12 -19.04 12.32
C ARG A 281 -7.93 -19.83 11.77
N ARG A 282 -7.04 -19.20 10.99
CA ARG A 282 -5.95 -19.86 10.26
C ARG A 282 -4.57 -19.31 10.61
N LEU A 283 -4.50 -18.10 11.15
CA LEU A 283 -3.27 -17.35 11.33
C LEU A 283 -3.23 -16.68 12.71
N PRO A 284 -2.04 -16.47 13.30
CA PRO A 284 -1.85 -15.64 14.48
C PRO A 284 -1.99 -14.16 14.10
N LEU A 285 -3.22 -13.74 13.80
CA LEU A 285 -3.53 -12.43 13.24
C LEU A 285 -3.63 -11.36 14.33
N THR A 286 -2.99 -10.22 14.08
CA THR A 286 -3.21 -8.96 14.78
C THR A 286 -3.48 -7.86 13.74
N VAL A 287 -4.01 -6.71 14.14
CA VAL A 287 -4.16 -5.57 13.22
C VAL A 287 -3.09 -4.51 13.50
N SER A 288 -2.69 -3.80 12.46
CA SER A 288 -1.67 -2.74 12.52
C SER A 288 -1.98 -1.69 13.60
N ASP A 289 -3.27 -1.40 13.82
CA ASP A 289 -3.75 -0.48 14.85
C ASP A 289 -3.35 -0.89 16.27
N ASP A 290 -3.30 -2.19 16.58
CA ASP A 290 -2.89 -2.72 17.89
C ASP A 290 -1.40 -2.43 18.19
N HIS A 291 -0.63 -2.16 17.15
CA HIS A 291 0.79 -1.79 17.20
C HIS A 291 1.01 -0.28 17.05
N GLY A 292 -0.07 0.50 17.14
CA GLY A 292 -0.04 1.96 17.10
C GLY A 292 0.04 2.57 15.70
N LEU A 293 0.11 1.76 14.64
CA LEU A 293 0.16 2.24 13.25
C LEU A 293 -1.21 2.04 12.59
N PRO A 294 -2.02 3.09 12.34
CA PRO A 294 -3.38 2.90 11.84
C PRO A 294 -3.43 2.14 10.51
N ALA A 295 -4.20 1.04 10.43
CA ALA A 295 -4.20 0.14 9.27
C ALA A 295 -4.56 0.83 7.95
N GLN A 296 -5.45 1.83 7.99
CA GLN A 296 -5.87 2.57 6.81
C GLN A 296 -4.82 3.61 6.36
N ALA A 297 -3.94 4.06 7.26
CA ALA A 297 -3.00 5.15 7.02
C ALA A 297 -1.57 4.67 6.78
N LYS A 298 -1.32 3.35 6.83
CA LYS A 298 0.02 2.76 6.78
C LYS A 298 0.83 3.22 5.57
N GLU A 299 0.22 3.33 4.39
CA GLU A 299 0.91 3.82 3.18
C GLU A 299 1.28 5.31 3.27
N ALA A 300 0.43 6.15 3.87
CA ALA A 300 0.73 7.56 4.10
C ALA A 300 1.87 7.72 5.13
N TYR A 301 1.89 6.91 6.18
CA TYR A 301 2.99 6.90 7.14
C TYR A 301 4.28 6.30 6.58
N LEU A 302 4.21 5.33 5.67
CA LEU A 302 5.37 4.91 4.86
C LEU A 302 5.97 6.10 4.12
N MET A 303 5.15 6.97 3.50
CA MET A 303 5.69 8.16 2.83
C MET A 303 6.37 9.12 3.81
N ALA A 304 5.80 9.33 5.00
CA ALA A 304 6.45 10.12 6.05
C ALA A 304 7.82 9.55 6.43
N LEU A 305 7.92 8.23 6.62
CA LEU A 305 9.20 7.55 6.89
C LEU A 305 10.20 7.73 5.75
N LEU A 306 9.79 7.47 4.51
CA LEU A 306 10.67 7.57 3.34
C LEU A 306 11.19 8.98 3.16
N GLY A 307 10.35 10.00 3.34
CA GLY A 307 10.80 11.38 3.25
C GLY A 307 11.71 11.79 4.40
N PHE A 308 11.45 11.35 5.63
CA PHE A 308 12.38 11.57 6.74
C PHE A 308 13.77 10.98 6.43
N LEU A 309 13.81 9.72 5.98
CA LEU A 309 15.06 9.05 5.62
C LEU A 309 15.75 9.72 4.43
N ALA A 310 14.99 10.13 3.41
CA ALA A 310 15.52 10.85 2.26
C ALA A 310 16.05 12.24 2.63
N TRP A 311 15.37 12.96 3.51
CA TRP A 311 15.80 14.25 4.04
C TRP A 311 17.12 14.15 4.81
N HIS A 312 17.28 13.06 5.57
CA HIS A 312 18.53 12.67 6.23
C HIS A 312 19.52 11.93 5.32
N GLN A 313 19.27 11.94 3.99
CA GLN A 313 20.18 11.40 2.97
C GLN A 313 20.57 9.94 3.22
N VAL A 314 19.67 9.16 3.81
CA VAL A 314 19.86 7.74 4.08
C VAL A 314 19.73 6.96 2.77
N PRO A 315 20.72 6.12 2.42
CA PRO A 315 20.59 5.18 1.30
C PRO A 315 19.48 4.17 1.57
N LEU A 316 18.58 4.00 0.60
CA LEU A 316 17.48 3.03 0.68
C LEU A 316 17.42 2.18 -0.58
N LEU A 317 16.81 1.00 -0.47
CA LEU A 317 16.62 0.07 -1.59
C LEU A 317 17.96 -0.30 -2.25
N THR A 318 18.07 -0.12 -3.57
CA THR A 318 19.20 -0.60 -4.37
C THR A 318 20.36 0.38 -4.32
N GLY A 319 21.43 -0.02 -3.63
CA GLY A 319 22.71 0.70 -3.63
C GLY A 319 22.76 1.91 -2.69
N PRO A 320 23.80 2.76 -2.82
CA PRO A 320 24.08 3.86 -1.88
C PRO A 320 23.21 5.11 -2.17
N HIS A 321 22.00 4.95 -2.69
CA HIS A 321 21.21 6.04 -3.26
C HIS A 321 20.06 6.49 -2.36
N VAL A 322 19.91 7.81 -2.23
CA VAL A 322 18.82 8.48 -1.52
C VAL A 322 17.62 8.58 -2.46
N LEU A 323 16.42 8.23 -2.00
CA LEU A 323 15.23 8.31 -2.85
C LEU A 323 14.69 9.73 -2.95
N GLY A 324 13.92 9.98 -4.01
CA GLY A 324 13.16 11.21 -4.19
C GLY A 324 13.92 12.40 -4.76
N ARG A 325 13.14 13.43 -5.09
CA ARG A 325 13.56 14.73 -5.59
C ARG A 325 13.04 15.81 -4.65
N ILE A 326 13.91 16.74 -4.28
CA ILE A 326 13.53 17.87 -3.41
C ILE A 326 13.13 19.07 -4.27
N SER A 327 11.93 19.58 -4.06
CA SER A 327 11.50 20.92 -4.42
C SER A 327 11.69 21.83 -3.19
N PRO A 328 12.49 22.91 -3.29
CA PRO A 328 12.66 23.86 -2.19
C PRO A 328 11.32 24.53 -1.82
N GLY A 329 11.15 24.83 -0.53
CA GLY A 329 10.07 25.68 -0.04
C GLY A 329 10.44 27.17 -0.07
N ASP A 330 9.70 27.98 0.70
CA ASP A 330 9.92 29.45 0.77
C ASP A 330 11.23 29.82 1.48
N ALA A 331 11.67 28.96 2.41
CA ALA A 331 12.90 29.14 3.15
C ALA A 331 14.11 28.52 2.40
N PRO A 332 15.32 29.08 2.57
CA PRO A 332 16.53 28.46 2.03
C PRO A 332 16.70 27.00 2.45
N LEU A 333 16.89 26.12 1.47
CA LEU A 333 17.02 24.69 1.71
C LEU A 333 18.32 24.39 2.48
N THR A 334 18.17 23.86 3.70
CA THR A 334 19.28 23.34 4.52
C THR A 334 18.96 21.90 4.91
N LEU A 335 19.77 20.96 4.42
CA LEU A 335 19.61 19.55 4.75
C LEU A 335 20.37 19.18 6.02
N PRO A 336 19.84 18.28 6.87
CA PRO A 336 20.58 17.70 7.97
C PRO A 336 21.77 16.88 7.45
N PRO A 337 22.79 16.61 8.28
CA PRO A 337 23.91 15.75 7.89
C PRO A 337 23.40 14.35 7.50
N PRO A 338 24.07 13.67 6.55
CA PRO A 338 23.72 12.30 6.19
C PRO A 338 23.74 11.35 7.40
N ALA A 339 22.73 10.50 7.48
CA ALA A 339 22.63 9.45 8.50
C ALA A 339 22.87 8.06 7.90
N ALA A 340 23.23 7.12 8.76
CA ALA A 340 23.30 5.71 8.39
C ALA A 340 21.88 5.11 8.28
N PRO A 341 21.71 3.99 7.55
CA PRO A 341 20.45 3.25 7.56
C PRO A 341 20.03 2.85 8.98
N PRO A 342 18.77 3.08 9.37
CA PRO A 342 18.30 2.73 10.70
C PRO A 342 18.24 1.22 10.91
N THR A 343 18.38 0.79 12.16
CA THR A 343 18.25 -0.61 12.57
C THR A 343 16.80 -1.05 12.83
N GLY A 344 15.86 -0.11 12.91
CA GLY A 344 14.46 -0.39 13.16
C GLY A 344 13.57 0.85 13.21
N LEU A 345 12.26 0.61 13.23
CA LEU A 345 11.21 1.62 13.39
C LEU A 345 10.37 1.32 14.63
N ARG A 346 10.29 2.29 15.55
CA ARG A 346 9.43 2.24 16.73
C ARG A 346 8.23 3.15 16.53
N ILE A 347 7.03 2.58 16.64
CA ILE A 347 5.80 3.37 16.67
C ILE A 347 5.53 3.81 18.10
N ARG A 348 5.41 5.11 18.31
CA ARG A 348 5.07 5.71 19.61
C ARG A 348 3.62 6.15 19.58
N THR A 349 2.91 5.90 20.67
CA THR A 349 1.61 6.53 20.91
C THR A 349 1.84 8.01 21.20
N ALA A 350 1.16 8.88 20.45
CA ALA A 350 1.12 10.31 20.71
C ALA A 350 0.49 10.64 22.07
#